data_AF-A0A256WAA3-F1
#
_entry.id   AF-A0A256WAA3-F1
#
_cell.length_a   1.000
_cell.length_b   1.000
_cell.length_c   1.000
_cell.angle_alpha   90.00
_cell.angle_beta   90.00
_cell.angle_gamma   90.00
#
_symmetry.space_group_name_H-M   'P 1'
#
loop_
_entity.id
_entity.type
_entity.pdbx_description
1 polymer ?
#
loop_
_entity_poly.entity_id
_entity_poly.type
_entity_poly.pdbx_seq_one_letter_code
_entity_poly.pdbx_strand_id
1 'polypeptide(L)' 'MVDSLKEDPKQGQPLGKDCYKIRIAITSKGKGKSGGSRVISCVKFVVGSVFLLSIYDKGDKENISDKELDNLLKMAGLL' A
#
# COMPACT_ATOMS: atom_id res chain seq x y z
N MET A 1 -7.13 5.04 7.80
CA MET A 1 -5.96 4.22 7.41
C MET A 1 -4.99 4.10 8.56
N VAL A 2 -4.45 5.21 9.08
CA VAL A 2 -3.46 5.17 10.18
C VAL A 2 -3.97 4.40 11.40
N ASP A 3 -5.20 4.65 11.86
CA ASP A 3 -5.72 3.95 13.05
C ASP A 3 -5.89 2.45 12.81
N SER A 4 -6.40 2.07 11.64
CA SER A 4 -6.49 0.65 11.25
C SER A 4 -5.12 -0.01 11.17
N LEU A 5 -4.07 0.69 10.74
CA LEU A 5 -2.70 0.17 10.71
C LEU A 5 -2.07 0.04 12.10
N LYS A 6 -2.52 0.81 13.09
CA LYS A 6 -2.09 0.65 14.48
C LYS A 6 -2.69 -0.62 15.09
N GLU A 7 -3.94 -0.93 14.74
CA GLU A 7 -4.64 -2.13 15.23
C GLU A 7 -4.16 -3.40 14.50
N ASP A 8 -4.05 -3.34 13.18
CA ASP A 8 -3.55 -4.42 12.33
C ASP A 8 -2.57 -3.89 11.26
N PRO A 9 -1.25 -3.95 11.54
CA PRO A 9 -0.22 -3.52 10.59
C PRO A 9 -0.02 -4.51 9.43
N LYS A 10 -0.58 -5.71 9.49
CA LYS A 10 -0.44 -6.78 8.48
C LYS A 10 -1.70 -6.95 7.61
N GLN A 11 -2.57 -5.95 7.63
CA GLN A 11 -3.79 -5.92 6.83
C GLN A 11 -3.52 -5.84 5.32
N GLY A 12 -4.47 -6.30 4.52
CA GLY A 12 -4.41 -6.25 3.06
C GLY A 12 -3.80 -7.50 2.43
N GLN A 13 -3.37 -7.37 1.17
CA GLN A 13 -2.81 -8.50 0.42
C GLN A 13 -1.29 -8.59 0.67
N PRO A 14 -0.77 -9.73 1.14
CA PRO A 14 0.67 -9.90 1.31
C PRO A 14 1.39 -9.88 -0.05
N LEU A 15 2.53 -9.20 -0.08
CA LEU A 15 3.45 -9.12 -1.23
C LEU A 15 4.79 -9.83 -0.95
N GLY A 16 4.94 -10.45 0.22
CA GLY A 16 6.22 -10.99 0.71
C GLY A 16 7.07 -9.94 1.41
N LYS A 17 8.15 -10.37 2.10
CA LYS A 17 9.09 -9.48 2.82
C LYS A 17 8.40 -8.53 3.81
N ASP A 18 7.38 -9.00 4.54
CA ASP A 18 6.49 -8.17 5.39
C ASP A 18 5.92 -6.92 4.71
N CYS A 19 5.75 -6.98 3.39
CA CYS A 19 5.11 -5.94 2.62
C CYS A 19 3.64 -6.28 2.34
N TYR A 20 2.78 -5.28 2.43
CA TYR A 20 1.33 -5.44 2.28
C TYR A 20 0.76 -4.39 1.33
N LYS A 21 -0.19 -4.84 0.50
CA LYS A 21 -0.95 -4.01 -0.44
C LYS A 21 -2.33 -3.71 0.13
N ILE A 22 -2.57 -2.44 0.45
CA ILE A 22 -3.82 -1.98 1.06
C ILE A 22 -4.61 -1.18 0.03
N ARG A 23 -5.86 -1.56 -0.21
CA ARG A 23 -6.78 -0.85 -1.13
C ARG A 23 -7.66 0.08 -0.33
N ILE A 24 -7.55 1.37 -0.61
CA ILE A 24 -8.34 2.42 0.05
C ILE A 24 -9.28 3.02 -0.96
N ALA A 25 -10.58 3.03 -0.67
CA ALA A 25 -11.56 3.73 -1.49
C ALA A 25 -11.43 5.23 -1.25
N ILE A 26 -11.24 6.02 -2.31
CA ILE A 26 -11.41 7.47 -2.26
C ILE A 26 -12.88 7.76 -2.53
N THR A 27 -13.62 8.09 -1.47
CA THR A 27 -15.04 8.46 -1.55
C THR A 27 -15.26 9.91 -1.99
N SER A 28 -14.23 10.76 -1.94
CA SER A 28 -14.30 12.20 -2.28
C SER A 28 -14.07 12.54 -3.75
N LYS A 29 -13.60 11.58 -4.58
CA LYS A 29 -13.56 11.76 -6.04
C LYS A 29 -15.01 11.61 -6.53
N GLY A 30 -15.71 12.73 -6.71
CA GLY A 30 -17.15 12.84 -7.01
C GLY A 30 -17.66 12.23 -8.33
N LYS A 31 -17.09 11.10 -8.78
CA LYS A 31 -17.66 10.24 -9.82
C LYS A 31 -18.47 9.15 -9.12
N GLY A 32 -19.66 8.81 -9.64
CA GLY A 32 -20.65 7.91 -9.01
C GLY A 32 -20.16 6.49 -8.68
N LYS A 33 -21.06 5.53 -8.41
CA LYS A 33 -20.73 4.16 -7.93
C LYS A 33 -19.60 3.43 -8.68
N SER A 34 -19.36 3.73 -9.96
CA SER A 34 -18.30 3.16 -10.80
C SER A 34 -16.97 3.96 -10.83
N GLY A 35 -16.93 5.17 -10.28
CA GLY A 35 -15.81 6.10 -10.32
C GLY A 35 -15.05 6.29 -9.00
N GLY A 36 -15.34 5.45 -8.00
CA GLY A 36 -14.55 5.37 -6.78
C GLY A 36 -13.11 4.95 -7.10
N SER A 37 -12.24 5.94 -7.26
CA SER A 37 -10.82 5.70 -7.46
C SER A 37 -10.25 5.07 -6.20
N ARG A 38 -9.41 4.06 -6.39
CA ARG A 38 -8.78 3.33 -5.29
C ARG A 38 -7.33 3.74 -5.26
N VAL A 39 -6.88 4.05 -4.06
CA VAL A 39 -5.46 4.16 -3.78
C VAL A 39 -4.98 2.80 -3.34
N ILE A 40 -3.83 2.40 -3.88
CA ILE A 40 -3.10 1.25 -3.41
C ILE A 40 -1.88 1.75 -2.66
N SER A 41 -1.78 1.37 -1.40
CA SER A 41 -0.62 1.66 -0.54
C SER A 41 0.19 0.39 -0.35
N CYS A 42 1.50 0.48 -0.58
CA CYS A 42 2.45 -0.55 -0.21
C CYS A 42 3.11 -0.15 1.11
N VAL A 43 2.96 -0.97 2.14
CA VAL A 43 3.59 -0.74 3.45
C VAL A 43 4.53 -1.88 3.80
N LYS A 44 5.56 -1.60 4.58
CA LYS A 44 6.47 -2.59 5.18
C LYS A 44 6.37 -2.51 6.70
N PHE A 45 6.20 -3.67 7.35
CA PHE A 45 6.23 -3.76 8.80
C PHE A 45 7.64 -4.16 9.29
N VAL A 46 8.18 -3.38 10.23
CA VAL A 46 9.46 -3.67 10.91
C VAL A 46 9.29 -3.37 12.39
N VAL A 47 9.38 -4.40 13.24
CA VAL A 47 9.44 -4.31 14.71
C VAL A 47 8.60 -3.16 15.29
N GLY A 48 7.27 -3.26 15.15
CA GLY A 48 6.33 -2.28 15.71
C GLY A 48 6.14 -1.00 14.89
N SER A 49 6.88 -0.83 13.80
CA SER A 49 6.78 0.32 12.89
C SER A 49 6.22 -0.06 11.53
N VAL A 50 5.39 0.82 10.97
CA VAL A 50 4.85 0.69 9.62
C VAL A 50 5.46 1.78 8.73
N PHE A 51 6.09 1.36 7.64
CA PHE A 51 6.70 2.25 6.65
C PHE A 51 5.84 2.26 5.39
N LEU A 52 5.41 3.45 4.96
CA LEU A 52 4.76 3.62 3.68
C LEU A 52 5.81 3.69 2.56
N LEU A 53 5.84 2.70 1.68
CA LEU A 53 6.79 2.62 0.56
C LEU A 53 6.28 3.35 -0.68
N SER A 54 4.99 3.24 -0.98
CA SER A 54 4.41 3.83 -2.18
C SER A 54 2.89 3.96 -2.09
N ILE A 55 2.35 4.94 -2.82
CA ILE A 55 0.93 5.22 -3.01
C ILE A 55 0.72 5.42 -4.51
N TYR A 56 -0.25 4.71 -5.09
CA TYR A 56 -0.60 4.86 -6.50
C TYR A 56 -2.10 4.70 -6.73
N ASP A 57 -2.63 5.37 -7.76
CA ASP A 57 -4.01 5.17 -8.21
C ASP A 57 -4.10 3.82 -8.94
N LYS A 58 -5.17 3.06 -8.67
CA LYS A 58 -5.43 1.79 -9.36
C LYS A 58 -5.52 1.98 -10.89
N GLY A 59 -6.02 3.13 -11.36
CA GLY A 59 -6.12 3.44 -12.78
C GLY A 59 -4.76 3.52 -13.47
N ASP A 60 -3.71 3.91 -12.73
CA ASP A 60 -2.36 4.06 -13.27
C ASP A 60 -1.53 2.78 -13.08
N LYS A 61 -1.73 2.07 -11.97
CA LYS A 61 -0.98 0.86 -11.64
C LYS A 61 -1.81 -0.10 -10.77
N GLU A 62 -2.00 -1.33 -11.22
CA GLU A 62 -2.79 -2.31 -10.46
C GLU A 62 -1.95 -3.17 -9.50
N ASN A 63 -0.70 -3.48 -9.88
CA ASN A 63 0.21 -4.34 -9.12
C ASN A 63 1.63 -3.78 -9.11
N ILE A 64 2.40 -4.16 -8.09
CA ILE A 64 3.84 -3.95 -8.01
C ILE A 64 4.54 -5.28 -8.25
N SER A 65 5.58 -5.27 -9.07
CA SER A 65 6.42 -6.46 -9.29
C SER A 65 7.42 -6.65 -8.14
N ASP A 66 7.94 -7.87 -7.97
CA ASP A 66 8.94 -8.18 -6.95
C ASP A 66 10.20 -7.31 -7.10
N LYS A 67 10.63 -7.06 -8.36
CA LYS A 67 11.78 -6.19 -8.65
C LYS A 67 11.55 -4.75 -8.20
N GLU A 68 10.34 -4.23 -8.41
CA GLU A 68 9.99 -2.88 -7.97
C GLU A 68 9.90 -2.79 -6.45
N LEU A 69 9.34 -3.83 -5.81
CA LEU A 69 9.29 -3.92 -4.35
C LEU A 69 10.69 -3.89 -3.75
N ASP A 70 11.63 -4.63 -4.33
CA ASP A 70 13.03 -4.65 -3.89
C ASP A 70 13.72 -3.31 -4.05
N ASN A 71 13.43 -2.61 -5.14
CA ASN A 71 13.96 -1.26 -5.35
C ASN A 71 13.42 -0.28 -4.31
N LEU A 72 12.12 -0.32 -4.02
CA LEU A 72 11.52 0.54 -2.98
C LEU A 72 12.14 0.25 -1.60
N LEU A 73 12.33 -1.02 -1.25
CA LEU A 73 12.94 -1.41 0.02
C LEU A 73 14.40 -0.96 0.12
N LYS A 74 15.19 -1.10 -0.95
CA LYS A 74 16.57 -0.58 -0.99
C LYS A 74 16.63 0.93 -0.84
N MET A 75 15.76 1.66 -1.55
CA MET A 75 15.68 3.12 -1.46
C MET A 75 15.29 3.58 -0.05
N ALA A 76 14.47 2.80 0.65
CA ALA A 76 14.07 3.09 2.02
C ALA A 76 15.07 2.60 3.08
N GLY A 77 16.13 1.88 2.71
CA GLY A 77 17.08 1.28 3.66
C GLY A 77 16.47 0.14 4.49
N LEU A 78 15.48 -0.58 3.94
CA LEU A 78 14.71 -1.64 4.59
C LEU A 78 14.94 -3.03 3.99
N LEU A 79 15.92 -3.15 3.09
CA LEU A 79 16.38 -4.42 2.49
C LEU A 79 17.80 -4.76 2.93
#